data_AF-A0A1S8FLG0-F1
#
_entry.id   AF-A0A1S8FLG0-F1
#
_cell.length_a   1.000
_cell.length_b   1.000
_cell.length_c   1.000
_cell.angle_alpha   90.00
_cell.angle_beta   90.00
_cell.angle_gamma   90.00
#
_symmetry.space_group_name_H-M   'P 1'
#
loop_
_entity.id
_entity.type
_entity.pdbx_description
1 polymer ?
#
loop_
_entity_poly.entity_id
_entity_poly.type
_entity_poly.pdbx_seq_one_letter_code
_entity_poly.pdbx_strand_id
1 'polypeptide(L)'
;MRASAKVFAACSLWMVGLGVYFLFLRPALLPEDPRFMGSSMEILLTAAPGLLRWLDHVFNVMGGFMVATGALTLLVACRYLANRARGTFAAMTLAGAASVMLMSATNFMLQSDFRWLLLVPAMLWISGLICYLREEASGQVFPE
;
A
#
# COMPACT_ATOMS: atom_id res chain seq x y z
N MET A 1 -9.70 9.82 -18.61
CA MET A 1 -9.77 9.57 -17.15
C MET A 1 -9.53 10.86 -16.39
N ARG A 2 -10.32 11.11 -15.34
CA ARG A 2 -10.13 12.24 -14.41
C ARG A 2 -8.76 12.17 -13.71
N ALA A 3 -8.28 13.27 -13.15
CA ALA A 3 -6.97 13.33 -12.50
C ALA A 3 -6.91 12.38 -11.30
N SER A 4 -7.96 12.33 -10.48
CA SER A 4 -8.11 11.37 -9.38
C SER A 4 -7.89 9.91 -9.83
N ALA A 5 -8.57 9.51 -10.89
CA ALA A 5 -8.45 8.16 -11.46
C ALA A 5 -7.03 7.86 -12.00
N LYS A 6 -6.35 8.84 -12.61
CA LYS A 6 -4.96 8.67 -13.07
C LYS A 6 -3.99 8.47 -11.89
N VAL A 7 -4.16 9.25 -10.83
CA VAL A 7 -3.32 9.15 -9.63
C VAL A 7 -3.52 7.79 -8.93
N PHE A 8 -4.76 7.33 -8.79
CA PHE A 8 -5.03 6.00 -8.25
C PHE A 8 -4.54 4.87 -9.15
N ALA A 9 -4.57 5.04 -10.48
CA ALA A 9 -3.97 4.07 -11.40
C ALA A 9 -2.44 4.00 -11.20
N ALA A 10 -1.75 5.14 -11.08
CA ALA A 10 -0.32 5.13 -10.76
C ALA A 10 -0.02 4.48 -9.41
N CYS A 11 -0.82 4.78 -8.38
CA CYS A 11 -0.73 4.15 -7.07
C CYS A 11 -0.90 2.63 -7.17
N SER A 12 -1.87 2.15 -7.96
CA SER A 12 -2.12 0.73 -8.14
C SER A 12 -0.94 0.00 -8.77
N LEU A 13 -0.32 0.59 -9.80
CA LEU A 13 0.86 0.01 -10.45
C LEU A 13 2.03 -0.11 -9.48
N TRP A 14 2.22 0.92 -8.65
CA TRP A 14 3.24 0.89 -7.60
C TRP A 14 2.97 -0.22 -6.58
N MET A 15 1.72 -0.36 -6.12
CA MET A 15 1.34 -1.40 -5.16
C MET A 15 1.49 -2.82 -5.73
N VAL A 16 1.13 -3.03 -6.99
CA VAL A 16 1.35 -4.31 -7.68
C VAL A 16 2.85 -4.59 -7.79
N GLY A 17 3.66 -3.59 -8.18
CA GLY A 17 5.11 -3.74 -8.24
C GLY A 17 5.74 -4.09 -6.88
N LEU A 18 5.31 -3.41 -5.82
CA LEU A 18 5.73 -3.75 -4.46
C LEU A 18 5.28 -5.15 -4.05
N GLY A 19 4.05 -5.54 -4.36
CA GLY A 19 3.57 -6.89 -4.07
C GLY A 19 4.40 -7.96 -4.77
N VAL A 20 4.70 -7.78 -6.06
CA VAL A 20 5.59 -8.66 -6.83
C VAL A 20 7.00 -8.70 -6.21
N TYR A 21 7.53 -7.55 -5.77
CA TYR A 21 8.81 -7.50 -5.05
C TYR A 21 8.75 -8.33 -3.75
N PHE A 22 7.69 -8.21 -2.95
CA PHE A 22 7.50 -8.97 -1.71
C PHE A 22 7.35 -10.48 -1.95
N LEU A 23 6.76 -10.88 -3.07
CA LEU A 23 6.59 -12.30 -3.42
C LEU A 23 7.90 -12.98 -3.84
N PHE A 24 8.75 -12.28 -4.61
CA PHE A 24 9.84 -12.95 -5.33
C PHE A 24 11.24 -12.46 -4.99
N LEU A 25 11.38 -11.22 -4.53
CA LEU A 25 12.67 -10.54 -4.44
C LEU A 25 13.05 -10.14 -3.02
N ARG A 26 12.07 -9.91 -2.13
CA ARG A 26 12.33 -9.46 -0.77
C ARG A 26 12.99 -10.58 0.05
N PRO A 27 14.17 -10.35 0.64
CA PRO A 27 14.75 -11.28 1.60
C PRO A 27 13.82 -11.48 2.81
N ALA A 28 13.77 -12.68 3.37
CA ALA A 28 12.95 -13.00 4.54
C ALA A 28 13.31 -12.16 5.77
N LEU A 29 14.60 -11.95 6.01
CA LEU A 29 15.10 -11.12 7.10
C LEU A 29 15.98 -10.01 6.54
N LEU A 30 15.65 -8.79 6.89
CA LEU A 30 16.49 -7.63 6.63
C LEU A 30 17.39 -7.37 7.85
N PRO A 31 18.55 -6.71 7.67
CA PRO A 31 19.44 -6.39 8.78
C PRO A 31 18.78 -5.56 9.89
N GLU A 32 17.76 -4.74 9.57
CA GLU A 32 17.02 -3.98 10.57
C GLU A 32 16.13 -4.83 11.48
N ASP A 33 15.67 -6.01 11.04
CA ASP A 33 14.67 -6.80 11.75
C ASP A 33 15.25 -7.38 13.07
N PRO A 34 16.44 -8.04 13.09
CA PRO A 34 17.07 -8.46 14.34
C PRO A 34 17.42 -7.27 15.25
N ARG A 35 17.86 -6.15 14.65
CA ARG A 35 18.19 -4.93 15.39
C ARG A 35 16.99 -4.38 16.15
N PHE A 36 15.82 -4.35 15.51
CA PHE A 36 14.58 -3.91 16.16
C PHE A 36 14.18 -4.84 17.31
N MET A 37 14.40 -6.15 17.14
CA MET A 37 14.15 -7.16 18.19
C MET A 37 15.21 -7.18 19.30
N GLY A 38 16.26 -6.36 19.21
CA GLY A 38 17.37 -6.36 20.16
C GLY A 38 18.19 -7.65 20.17
N SER A 39 18.24 -8.36 19.04
CA SER A 39 18.90 -9.66 18.89
C SER A 39 19.85 -9.68 17.69
N SER A 40 20.62 -10.77 17.55
CA SER A 40 21.44 -11.03 16.37
C SER A 40 20.78 -12.08 15.49
N MET A 41 21.11 -12.05 14.19
CA MET A 41 20.63 -13.04 13.23
C MET A 41 20.98 -14.47 13.68
N GLU A 42 22.19 -14.68 14.17
CA GLU A 42 22.69 -15.98 14.61
C GLU A 42 21.89 -16.54 15.79
N ILE A 43 21.57 -15.68 16.78
CA ILE A 43 20.74 -16.07 17.93
C ILE A 43 19.33 -16.44 17.48
N LEU A 44 18.72 -15.65 16.60
CA LEU A 44 17.37 -15.92 16.10
C LEU A 44 17.30 -17.23 15.31
N LEU A 45 18.26 -17.49 14.43
CA LEU A 45 18.29 -18.71 13.61
C LEU A 45 18.62 -19.96 14.43
N THR A 46 19.44 -19.82 15.48
CA THR A 46 19.72 -20.92 16.41
C THR A 46 18.50 -21.26 17.27
N ALA A 47 17.80 -20.23 17.77
CA ALA A 47 16.60 -20.42 18.60
C ALA A 47 15.39 -20.90 17.80
N ALA A 48 15.27 -20.50 16.52
CA ALA A 48 14.15 -20.82 15.65
C ALA A 48 14.62 -21.13 14.22
N PRO A 49 15.11 -22.36 13.95
CA PRO A 49 15.64 -22.73 12.64
C PRO A 49 14.59 -22.69 11.51
N GLY A 50 13.29 -22.71 11.84
CA GLY A 50 12.19 -22.58 10.90
C GLY A 50 11.80 -21.13 10.54
N LEU A 51 12.43 -20.13 11.16
CA LEU A 51 12.02 -18.72 11.06
C LEU A 51 11.99 -18.18 9.63
N LEU A 52 13.06 -18.42 8.86
CA LEU A 52 13.19 -17.95 7.48
C LEU A 52 12.04 -18.47 6.60
N ARG A 53 11.78 -19.78 6.66
CA ARG A 53 10.71 -20.42 5.88
C ARG A 53 9.31 -19.94 6.30
N TRP A 54 9.11 -19.69 7.59
CA TRP A 54 7.85 -19.09 8.06
C TRP A 54 7.69 -17.66 7.51
N LEU A 55 8.75 -16.86 7.55
CA LEU A 55 8.76 -15.51 6.99
C LEU A 55 8.50 -15.50 5.47
N ASP A 56 9.04 -16.46 4.71
CA ASP A 56 8.72 -16.59 3.28
C ASP A 56 7.20 -16.74 3.05
N HIS A 57 6.50 -17.52 3.87
CA HIS A 57 5.05 -17.63 3.79
C HIS A 57 4.33 -16.33 4.18
N VAL A 58 4.82 -15.62 5.21
CA VAL A 58 4.27 -14.32 5.61
C VAL A 58 4.41 -13.30 4.47
N PHE A 59 5.59 -13.21 3.83
CA PHE A 59 5.81 -12.30 2.71
C PHE A 59 5.04 -12.71 1.45
N ASN A 60 4.82 -14.00 1.23
CA ASN A 60 3.93 -14.47 0.17
C ASN A 60 2.49 -13.96 0.36
N VAL A 61 1.94 -14.08 1.56
CA VAL A 61 0.58 -13.59 1.86
C VAL A 61 0.52 -12.07 1.76
N MET A 62 1.50 -11.36 2.34
CA MET A 62 1.56 -9.90 2.29
C MET A 62 1.70 -9.37 0.86
N GLY A 63 2.63 -9.94 0.08
CA GLY A 63 2.83 -9.57 -1.32
C GLY A 63 1.59 -9.83 -2.18
N GLY A 64 0.95 -10.99 -2.00
CA GLY A 64 -0.32 -11.31 -2.65
C GLY A 64 -1.43 -10.31 -2.30
N PHE A 65 -1.54 -9.92 -1.02
CA PHE A 65 -2.51 -8.92 -0.57
C PHE A 65 -2.24 -7.53 -1.18
N MET A 66 -0.97 -7.14 -1.33
CA MET A 66 -0.59 -5.89 -1.99
C MET A 66 -0.95 -5.90 -3.49
N VAL A 67 -0.68 -6.99 -4.20
CA VAL A 67 -1.10 -7.16 -5.61
C VAL A 67 -2.61 -7.09 -5.73
N ALA A 68 -3.35 -7.80 -4.88
CA ALA A 68 -4.81 -7.80 -4.88
C ALA A 68 -5.38 -6.41 -4.61
N THR A 69 -4.86 -5.71 -3.60
CA THR A 69 -5.29 -4.34 -3.27
C THR A 69 -5.01 -3.39 -4.44
N GLY A 70 -3.82 -3.46 -5.04
CA GLY A 70 -3.49 -2.68 -6.23
C GLY A 70 -4.45 -2.95 -7.40
N ALA A 71 -4.70 -4.22 -7.73
CA ALA A 71 -5.62 -4.60 -8.79
C ALA A 71 -7.06 -4.11 -8.55
N LEU A 72 -7.57 -4.23 -7.31
CA LEU A 72 -8.88 -3.70 -6.94
C LEU A 72 -8.93 -2.17 -7.02
N THR A 73 -7.89 -1.47 -6.56
CA THR A 73 -7.79 -0.01 -6.70
C THR A 73 -7.78 0.41 -8.18
N LEU A 74 -7.12 -0.35 -9.06
CA LEU A 74 -7.14 -0.09 -10.51
C LEU A 74 -8.54 -0.25 -11.08
N LEU A 75 -9.26 -1.32 -10.72
CA LEU A 75 -10.65 -1.52 -11.13
C LEU A 75 -11.54 -0.36 -10.67
N VAL A 76 -11.39 0.07 -9.42
CA VAL A 76 -12.12 1.19 -8.84
C VAL A 76 -11.80 2.51 -9.56
N ALA A 77 -10.53 2.76 -9.85
CA ALA A 77 -10.08 3.92 -10.63
C ALA A 77 -10.70 3.94 -12.04
N CYS A 78 -10.73 2.79 -12.73
CA CYS A 78 -11.23 2.67 -14.10
C CYS A 78 -12.76 2.74 -14.20
N ARG A 79 -13.49 2.19 -13.23
CA ARG A 79 -14.96 2.02 -13.31
C ARG A 79 -15.72 2.95 -12.36
N TYR A 80 -15.37 2.94 -11.08
CA TYR A 80 -16.19 3.57 -10.04
C TYR A 80 -15.87 5.05 -9.85
N LEU A 81 -14.60 5.45 -9.94
CA LEU A 81 -14.21 6.87 -9.95
C LEU A 81 -14.65 7.57 -11.24
N ALA A 82 -14.60 6.86 -12.37
CA ALA A 82 -15.11 7.38 -13.64
C ALA A 82 -16.60 7.71 -13.55
N ASN A 83 -17.38 6.84 -12.90
CA ASN A 83 -18.85 6.96 -12.79
C ASN A 83 -19.34 7.68 -11.52
N ARG A 84 -18.46 8.16 -10.63
CA ARG A 84 -18.83 8.84 -9.35
C ARG A 84 -19.86 8.05 -8.52
N ALA A 85 -19.70 6.73 -8.44
CA ALA A 85 -20.63 5.91 -7.68
C ALA A 85 -20.69 6.38 -6.20
N ARG A 86 -21.90 6.43 -5.63
CA ARG A 86 -22.10 6.81 -4.22
C ARG A 86 -21.27 5.92 -3.31
N GLY A 87 -20.66 6.50 -2.28
CA GLY A 87 -19.81 5.79 -1.32
C GLY A 87 -18.36 5.55 -1.77
N THR A 88 -18.00 5.84 -3.04
CA THR A 88 -16.62 5.63 -3.54
C THR A 88 -15.58 6.33 -2.70
N PHE A 89 -15.81 7.60 -2.30
CA PHE A 89 -14.86 8.35 -1.48
C PHE A 89 -14.65 7.73 -0.09
N ALA A 90 -15.74 7.34 0.58
CA ALA A 90 -15.67 6.71 1.90
C ALA A 90 -14.93 5.36 1.83
N ALA A 91 -15.27 4.53 0.85
CA ALA A 91 -14.60 3.25 0.62
C ALA A 91 -13.11 3.43 0.32
N MET A 92 -12.74 4.39 -0.53
CA MET A 92 -11.34 4.68 -0.87
C MET A 92 -10.55 5.25 0.32
N THR A 93 -11.17 6.08 1.15
CA THR A 93 -10.55 6.59 2.37
C THR A 93 -10.28 5.45 3.36
N LEU A 94 -11.28 4.62 3.63
CA LEU A 94 -11.14 3.48 4.54
C LEU A 94 -10.10 2.47 4.04
N ALA A 95 -10.16 2.12 2.74
CA ALA A 95 -9.21 1.21 2.13
C ALA A 95 -7.78 1.76 2.19
N GLY A 96 -7.58 3.05 1.90
CA GLY A 96 -6.25 3.68 1.98
C GLY A 96 -5.69 3.71 3.40
N ALA A 97 -6.54 4.06 4.37
CA ALA A 97 -6.18 4.08 5.78
C ALA A 97 -5.77 2.69 6.28
N ALA A 98 -6.58 1.67 5.99
CA ALA A 98 -6.36 0.29 6.45
C ALA A 98 -5.23 -0.44 5.70
N SER A 99 -4.80 0.06 4.53
CA SER A 99 -3.74 -0.56 3.72
C SER A 99 -2.46 0.29 3.72
N VAL A 100 -2.30 1.18 2.75
CA VAL A 100 -1.05 1.87 2.46
C VAL A 100 -0.62 2.82 3.57
N MET A 101 -1.57 3.50 4.24
CA MET A 101 -1.23 4.44 5.31
C MET A 101 -0.78 3.70 6.57
N LEU A 102 -1.52 2.67 6.99
CA LEU A 102 -1.14 1.82 8.11
C LEU A 102 0.22 1.16 7.87
N MET A 103 0.43 0.57 6.69
CA MET A 103 1.69 -0.05 6.32
C MET A 103 2.86 0.94 6.38
N SER A 104 2.69 2.15 5.81
CA SER A 104 3.71 3.19 5.85
C SER A 104 3.99 3.61 7.30
N ALA A 105 2.96 3.89 8.10
CA ALA A 105 3.11 4.31 9.49
C ALA A 105 3.88 3.28 10.32
N THR A 106 3.52 2.00 10.22
CA THR A 106 4.23 0.91 10.92
C THR A 106 5.70 0.84 10.50
N ASN A 107 6.02 0.99 9.21
CA ASN A 107 7.42 0.95 8.76
C ASN A 107 8.25 2.14 9.25
N PHE A 108 7.63 3.31 9.44
CA PHE A 108 8.29 4.45 10.10
C PHE A 108 8.54 4.17 11.59
N MET A 109 7.59 3.55 12.29
CA MET A 109 7.75 3.16 13.71
C MET A 109 8.87 2.13 13.88
N LEU A 110 9.02 1.21 12.93
CA LEU A 110 10.10 0.21 12.91
C LEU A 110 11.47 0.79 12.52
N GLN A 111 11.54 2.05 12.10
CA GLN A 111 12.75 2.64 11.50
C GLN A 111 13.30 1.80 10.34
N SER A 112 12.42 1.16 9.55
CA SER A 112 12.82 0.31 8.42
C SER A 112 13.41 1.16 7.30
N ASP A 113 14.39 0.59 6.59
CA ASP A 113 14.97 1.22 5.41
C ASP A 113 13.96 1.32 4.26
N PHE A 114 12.91 0.49 4.27
CA PHE A 114 11.81 0.49 3.30
C PHE A 114 10.80 1.63 3.48
N ARG A 115 10.83 2.35 4.61
CA ARG A 115 9.79 3.34 4.95
C ARG A 115 9.56 4.39 3.87
N TRP A 116 10.61 4.83 3.18
CA TRP A 116 10.52 5.82 2.11
C TRP A 116 9.88 5.25 0.85
N LEU A 117 10.20 4.01 0.51
CA LEU A 117 9.59 3.31 -0.62
C LEU A 117 8.09 3.07 -0.40
N LEU A 118 7.70 2.77 0.84
CA LEU A 118 6.31 2.53 1.23
C LEU A 118 5.51 3.82 1.45
N LEU A 119 6.18 4.96 1.60
CA LEU A 119 5.54 6.27 1.67
C LEU A 119 4.95 6.71 0.31
N VAL A 120 5.59 6.34 -0.80
CA VAL A 120 5.15 6.71 -2.16
C VAL A 120 3.68 6.37 -2.43
N PRO A 121 3.20 5.12 -2.24
CA PRO A 121 1.79 4.79 -2.48
C PRO A 121 0.86 5.50 -1.50
N ALA A 122 1.27 5.74 -0.24
CA ALA A 122 0.46 6.51 0.70
C ALA A 122 0.26 7.97 0.23
N MET A 123 1.32 8.61 -0.27
CA MET A 123 1.26 9.97 -0.82
C MET A 123 0.42 10.04 -2.09
N LEU A 124 0.55 9.06 -2.99
CA LEU A 124 -0.29 8.97 -4.18
C LEU A 124 -1.77 8.77 -3.79
N TRP A 125 -2.05 7.94 -2.78
CA TRP A 125 -3.42 7.72 -2.32
C TRP A 125 -4.06 9.00 -1.77
N ILE A 126 -3.36 9.72 -0.90
CA ILE A 126 -3.81 11.02 -0.36
C ILE A 126 -4.04 12.02 -1.50
N SER A 127 -3.11 12.10 -2.44
CA SER A 127 -3.22 12.98 -3.62
C SER A 127 -4.44 12.63 -4.46
N GLY A 128 -4.71 11.32 -4.65
CA GLY A 128 -5.89 10.83 -5.36
C GLY A 128 -7.20 11.26 -4.69
N LEU A 129 -7.28 11.18 -3.36
CA LEU A 129 -8.43 11.65 -2.58
C LEU A 129 -8.62 13.17 -2.71
N ILE A 130 -7.54 13.95 -2.63
CA ILE A 130 -7.58 15.41 -2.80
C ILE A 130 -8.05 15.77 -4.22
N CYS A 131 -7.53 15.11 -5.24
CA CYS A 131 -7.98 15.29 -6.62
C CYS A 131 -9.48 14.98 -6.77
N TYR A 132 -9.95 13.89 -6.15
CA TYR A 132 -11.36 13.49 -6.23
C TYR A 132 -12.30 14.57 -5.65
N LEU A 133 -11.94 15.13 -4.48
CA LEU A 133 -12.68 16.21 -3.83
C LEU A 133 -12.66 17.50 -4.65
N ARG A 134 -11.51 17.89 -5.19
CA ARG A 134 -11.39 19.09 -6.04
C ARG A 134 -12.24 19.00 -7.29
N GLU A 135 -12.23 17.83 -7.93
CA GLU A 135 -13.06 17.57 -9.11
C GLU A 135 -14.56 17.53 -8.77
N GLU A 136 -14.93 17.24 -7.51
CA GLU A 136 -16.32 17.28 -7.04
C GLU A 136 -16.78 18.73 -6.85
N ALA A 137 -15.97 19.54 -6.16
CA ALA A 137 -16.22 20.97 -5.98
C ALA A 137 -16.25 21.74 -7.31
N SER A 138 -15.38 21.37 -8.27
CA SER A 138 -15.37 21.98 -9.61
C SER A 138 -16.56 21.57 -10.49
N GLY A 139 -17.28 20.51 -10.09
CA GLY A 139 -18.53 20.07 -10.72
C GLY A 139 -19.77 20.76 -10.17
N GLN A 140 -19.63 21.71 -9.23
CA GLN A 140 -20.70 22.54 -8.69
C GLN A 140 -20.49 24.01 -9.10
N VAL A 141 -20.98 24.38 -10.29
CA VAL A 141 -21.32 25.77 -10.65
C VAL A 141 -22.73 25.76 -11.29
N PHE A 142 -23.74 25.77 -10.38
CA PHE A 142 -25.17 26.21 -10.41
C PHE A 142 -26.20 25.67 -11.43
N PRO A 143 -27.53 25.86 -11.19
CA PRO A 143 -28.34 25.69 -9.95
C PRO A 143 -29.66 24.92 -10.21
N GLU A 144 -30.40 24.56 -9.14
CA GLU A 144 -31.87 24.69 -9.09
C GLU A 144 -32.27 25.26 -7.73
#